data_AF-A0A9W4WUW6-F1
#
_entry.id   AF-A0A9W4WUW6-F1
#
_cell.length_a   1.000
_cell.length_b   1.000
_cell.length_c   1.000
_cell.angle_alpha   90.00
_cell.angle_beta   90.00
_cell.angle_gamma   90.00
#
_symmetry.space_group_name_H-M   'P 1'
#
loop_
_entity.id
_entity.type
_entity.pdbx_description
1 polymer ?
#
loop_
_entity_poly.entity_id
_entity_poly.type
_entity_poly.pdbx_seq_one_letter_code
_entity_poly.pdbx_strand_id
1 'polypeptide(L)'
;MSQRPLIEFLKELTTDNDDMRIYNALLERCLNTSISDLEKFNNKLSQLLRDFPDIYIPTLQTLISYLCDESSRKKTLRQSLRERWNTAISNFISSLITAVIMQNLDHSDFPGFGELLHDCIELIWKVQNVTLTSHKGYNLAFQTTKSFFNAILNAGVLGILITDPSGRRCIKRILFDFNMIKEIEREELLRAIDLVAAIVEKCSEHEKDSPNLSEWFSIYKACTSLLESLRKFKNMEKNQLINKKGLPPPTLDDMIKLDNKESRTNRKQFVNSLMVNSNSLPVSTQDERHLTILGMKAPQKLSVLPNFLQAIEQRKIDSFRVSVIVILFYCAIVIKIDKTKFKLQLECNAILVMRRLSQTSPRLFFS
;
A
#
# COMPACT_ATOMS: atom_id res chain seq x y z
N MET A 1 -16.01 -34.49 26.04
CA MET A 1 -16.85 -33.55 25.26
C MET A 1 -16.59 -33.83 23.78
N SER A 2 -17.61 -34.17 22.99
CA SER A 2 -17.44 -34.36 21.55
C SER A 2 -16.82 -33.08 20.96
N GLN A 3 -15.79 -33.24 20.12
CA GLN A 3 -15.06 -32.13 19.53
C GLN A 3 -15.92 -31.46 18.46
N ARG A 4 -16.85 -30.64 18.91
CA ARG A 4 -17.62 -29.77 18.05
C ARG A 4 -16.67 -28.92 17.18
N PRO A 5 -16.82 -28.83 15.85
CA PRO A 5 -15.93 -28.05 14.99
C PRO A 5 -15.92 -26.55 15.35
N LEU A 6 -14.75 -25.89 15.25
CA LEU A 6 -14.61 -24.44 15.49
C LEU A 6 -15.57 -23.60 14.62
N ILE A 7 -15.82 -24.05 13.39
CA ILE A 7 -16.69 -23.35 12.45
C ILE A 7 -18.15 -23.30 12.89
N GLU A 8 -18.60 -24.27 13.70
CA GLU A 8 -19.98 -24.28 14.19
C GLU A 8 -20.19 -23.20 15.25
N PHE A 9 -19.20 -22.93 16.10
CA PHE A 9 -19.26 -21.81 17.05
C PHE A 9 -19.37 -20.48 16.30
N LEU A 10 -18.60 -20.31 15.23
CA LEU A 10 -18.67 -19.09 14.43
C LEU A 10 -20.06 -18.93 13.79
N LYS A 11 -20.68 -20.01 13.30
CA LYS A 11 -22.05 -19.95 12.75
C LYS A 11 -23.10 -19.60 13.82
N GLU A 12 -22.96 -20.09 15.04
CA GLU A 12 -23.87 -19.70 16.12
C GLU A 12 -23.76 -18.23 16.48
N LEU A 13 -22.54 -17.67 16.44
CA LEU A 13 -22.31 -16.24 16.66
C LEU A 13 -22.97 -15.37 15.59
N THR A 14 -23.18 -15.88 14.38
CA THR A 14 -23.91 -15.14 13.33
C THR A 14 -25.42 -15.13 13.55
N THR A 15 -25.96 -16.03 14.38
CA THR A 15 -27.40 -16.15 14.63
C THR A 15 -27.87 -15.53 15.94
N ASP A 16 -26.99 -15.46 16.95
CA ASP A 16 -27.31 -14.93 18.27
C ASP A 16 -26.14 -14.05 18.77
N ASN A 17 -26.22 -12.75 18.46
CA ASN A 17 -25.08 -11.82 18.54
C ASN A 17 -24.58 -11.53 19.97
N ASP A 18 -25.29 -11.96 21.02
CA ASP A 18 -25.03 -11.54 22.41
C ASP A 18 -24.57 -12.67 23.36
N ASP A 19 -24.40 -13.92 22.91
CA ASP A 19 -23.91 -14.96 23.81
C ASP A 19 -22.38 -14.89 23.99
N MET A 20 -21.96 -14.04 24.93
CA MET A 20 -20.58 -13.95 25.42
C MET A 20 -19.97 -15.30 25.79
N ARG A 21 -20.76 -16.32 26.15
CA ARG A 21 -20.23 -17.66 26.43
C ARG A 21 -19.73 -18.33 25.16
N ILE A 22 -20.43 -18.17 24.04
CA ILE A 22 -20.03 -18.73 22.74
C ILE A 22 -18.76 -18.04 22.24
N TYR A 23 -18.65 -16.71 22.38
CA TYR A 23 -17.43 -15.97 22.07
C TYR A 23 -16.23 -16.48 22.87
N ASN A 24 -16.38 -16.60 24.19
CA ASN A 24 -15.31 -17.08 25.06
C ASN A 24 -14.90 -18.53 24.73
N ALA A 25 -15.87 -19.40 24.44
CA ALA A 25 -15.59 -20.79 24.07
C ALA A 25 -14.88 -20.91 22.71
N LEU A 26 -15.26 -20.09 21.73
CA LEU A 26 -14.59 -20.02 20.43
C LEU A 26 -13.13 -19.57 20.61
N LEU A 27 -12.91 -18.47 21.35
CA LEU A 27 -11.57 -17.95 21.62
C LEU A 27 -10.70 -18.94 22.37
N GLU A 28 -11.22 -19.55 23.44
CA GLU A 28 -10.49 -20.54 24.23
C GLU A 28 -10.05 -21.73 23.35
N ARG A 29 -10.88 -22.14 22.38
CA ARG A 29 -10.51 -23.20 21.45
C ARG A 29 -9.53 -22.75 20.37
N CYS A 30 -9.73 -21.58 19.77
CA CYS A 30 -8.80 -21.03 18.78
C CYS A 30 -7.38 -20.88 19.34
N LEU A 31 -7.26 -20.54 20.63
CA LEU A 31 -5.98 -20.35 21.31
C LEU A 31 -5.31 -21.65 21.79
N ASN A 32 -6.08 -22.74 21.94
CA ASN A 32 -5.59 -24.02 22.46
C ASN A 32 -5.52 -25.15 21.41
N THR A 33 -6.06 -24.93 20.21
CA THR A 33 -6.10 -25.97 19.17
C THR A 33 -4.73 -26.18 18.49
N SER A 34 -4.61 -27.27 17.74
CA SER A 34 -3.40 -27.56 16.97
C SER A 34 -3.27 -26.60 15.78
N ILE A 35 -2.04 -26.36 15.30
CA ILE A 35 -1.79 -25.52 14.12
C ILE A 35 -2.59 -26.02 12.91
N SER A 36 -2.65 -27.34 12.70
CA SER A 36 -3.39 -27.95 11.58
C SER A 36 -4.90 -27.75 11.67
N ASP A 37 -5.47 -27.78 12.87
CA ASP A 37 -6.91 -27.56 13.05
C ASP A 37 -7.26 -26.08 12.90
N LEU A 38 -6.38 -25.20 13.37
CA LEU A 38 -6.50 -23.76 13.14
C LEU A 38 -6.43 -23.42 11.65
N GLU A 39 -5.53 -24.06 10.90
CA GLU A 39 -5.42 -23.88 9.45
C GLU A 39 -6.70 -24.32 8.72
N LYS A 40 -7.26 -25.48 9.06
CA LYS A 40 -8.54 -25.94 8.50
C LYS A 40 -9.67 -24.97 8.81
N PHE A 41 -9.73 -24.47 10.05
CA PHE A 41 -10.70 -23.46 10.46
C PHE A 41 -10.54 -22.17 9.64
N ASN A 42 -9.32 -21.66 9.53
CA ASN A 42 -9.03 -20.43 8.80
C ASN A 42 -9.31 -20.57 7.30
N ASN A 43 -9.00 -21.71 6.68
CA ASN A 43 -9.34 -21.95 5.27
C ASN A 43 -10.87 -21.92 5.05
N LYS A 44 -11.63 -22.52 5.98
CA LYS A 44 -13.10 -22.48 5.93
C LYS A 44 -13.64 -21.07 6.17
N LEU A 45 -13.06 -20.34 7.12
CA LEU A 45 -13.41 -18.95 7.43
C LEU A 45 -13.11 -18.01 6.25
N SER A 46 -11.96 -18.19 5.60
CA SER A 46 -11.56 -17.45 4.41
C SER A 46 -12.59 -17.62 3.28
N GLN A 47 -13.05 -18.85 3.05
CA GLN A 47 -14.11 -19.12 2.08
C GLN A 47 -15.45 -18.47 2.48
N LEU A 48 -15.83 -18.55 3.76
CA LEU A 48 -17.08 -17.94 4.25
C LEU A 48 -17.06 -16.42 4.15
N LEU A 49 -15.93 -15.79 4.44
CA LEU A 49 -15.76 -14.34 4.32
C LEU A 49 -15.90 -13.91 2.85
N ARG A 50 -15.34 -14.69 1.92
CA ARG A 50 -15.50 -14.47 0.47
C ARG A 50 -16.96 -14.59 0.02
N ASP A 51 -17.66 -15.62 0.50
CA ASP A 51 -19.02 -15.92 0.05
C ASP A 51 -20.06 -15.00 0.71
N PHE A 52 -19.83 -14.58 1.96
CA PHE A 52 -20.77 -13.82 2.80
C PHE A 52 -20.05 -12.74 3.64
N PRO A 53 -19.44 -11.72 3.00
CA PRO A 53 -18.66 -10.70 3.70
C PRO A 53 -19.51 -9.87 4.68
N ASP A 54 -20.78 -9.65 4.37
CA ASP A 54 -21.76 -8.91 5.19
C ASP A 54 -22.08 -9.58 6.53
N ILE A 55 -21.92 -10.90 6.60
CA ILE A 55 -22.11 -11.67 7.82
C ILE A 55 -20.79 -11.80 8.57
N TYR A 56 -19.74 -12.27 7.90
CA TYR A 56 -18.53 -12.70 8.60
C TYR A 56 -17.54 -11.57 8.91
N ILE A 57 -17.52 -10.46 8.17
CA ILE A 57 -16.68 -9.31 8.53
C ILE A 57 -17.14 -8.71 9.88
N PRO A 58 -18.43 -8.39 10.09
CA PRO A 58 -18.89 -7.89 11.40
C PRO A 58 -18.67 -8.88 12.54
N THR A 59 -18.93 -10.17 12.34
CA THR A 59 -18.71 -11.19 13.37
C THR A 59 -17.24 -11.28 13.77
N LEU A 60 -16.32 -11.26 12.80
CA LEU A 60 -14.89 -11.26 13.10
C LEU A 60 -14.46 -9.95 13.75
N GLN A 61 -14.99 -8.82 13.30
CA GLN A 61 -14.70 -7.54 13.91
C GLN A 61 -15.08 -7.54 15.40
N THR A 62 -16.29 -7.98 15.76
CA THR A 62 -16.71 -8.12 17.16
C THR A 62 -15.79 -9.05 17.94
N LEU A 63 -15.45 -10.22 17.37
CA LEU A 63 -14.56 -11.19 17.99
C LEU A 63 -13.16 -10.61 18.30
N ILE A 64 -12.56 -9.90 17.32
CA ILE A 64 -11.22 -9.33 17.46
C ILE A 64 -11.23 -8.08 18.35
N SER A 65 -12.27 -7.24 18.26
CA SER A 65 -12.44 -6.08 19.14
C SER A 65 -12.52 -6.49 20.62
N TYR A 66 -13.21 -7.61 20.90
CA TYR A 66 -13.24 -8.21 22.24
C TYR A 66 -11.86 -8.61 22.76
N LEU A 67 -10.98 -9.11 21.89
CA LEU A 67 -9.59 -9.42 22.26
C LEU A 67 -8.76 -8.15 22.50
N CYS A 68 -9.06 -7.06 21.79
CA CYS A 68 -8.40 -5.76 21.95
C CYS A 68 -8.72 -5.10 23.31
N ASP A 69 -9.92 -5.32 23.85
CA ASP A 69 -10.33 -4.79 25.15
C ASP A 69 -9.64 -5.53 26.32
N GLU A 70 -8.90 -4.76 27.10
CA GLU A 70 -8.16 -5.24 28.27
C GLU A 70 -9.09 -5.72 29.39
N SER A 71 -10.27 -5.13 29.53
CA SER A 71 -11.22 -5.50 30.56
C SER A 71 -11.85 -6.87 30.27
N SER A 72 -12.20 -7.10 29.02
CA SER A 72 -12.69 -8.36 28.48
C SER A 72 -11.64 -9.46 28.57
N ARG A 73 -10.41 -9.17 28.13
CA ARG A 73 -9.26 -10.07 28.22
C ARG A 73 -9.02 -10.62 29.64
N LYS A 74 -9.14 -9.78 30.68
CA LYS A 74 -8.94 -10.23 32.07
C LYS A 74 -10.05 -11.15 32.58
N LYS A 75 -11.27 -11.05 32.05
CA LYS A 75 -12.44 -11.87 32.43
C LYS A 75 -12.44 -13.24 31.75
N THR A 76 -11.95 -13.31 30.51
CA THR A 76 -11.97 -14.54 29.67
C THR A 76 -10.90 -15.57 30.05
N LEU A 77 -9.83 -15.15 30.72
CA LEU A 77 -8.60 -15.92 30.82
C LEU A 77 -8.50 -16.78 32.08
N ARG A 78 -8.52 -18.11 31.90
CA ARG A 78 -8.02 -19.05 32.91
C ARG A 78 -6.52 -18.80 33.17
N GLN A 79 -6.07 -19.05 34.40
CA GLN A 79 -4.69 -18.80 34.84
C GLN A 79 -3.63 -19.43 33.91
N SER A 80 -3.85 -20.65 33.43
CA SER A 80 -2.94 -21.37 32.53
C SER A 80 -2.82 -20.76 31.14
N LEU A 81 -3.89 -20.16 30.63
CA LEU A 81 -3.87 -19.43 29.36
C LEU A 81 -3.14 -18.10 29.50
N ARG A 82 -3.16 -17.47 30.69
CA ARG A 82 -2.49 -16.18 30.94
C ARG A 82 -0.98 -16.25 30.72
N GLU A 83 -0.36 -17.40 31.03
CA GLU A 83 1.09 -17.63 30.85
C GLU A 83 1.49 -17.81 29.38
N ARG A 84 0.61 -18.38 28.54
CA ARG A 84 0.86 -18.64 27.11
C ARG A 84 0.13 -17.68 26.18
N TRP A 85 -0.62 -16.74 26.74
CA TRP A 85 -1.58 -15.88 26.06
C TRP A 85 -0.96 -15.13 24.89
N ASN A 86 0.20 -14.51 25.14
CA ASN A 86 0.90 -13.71 24.15
C ASN A 86 1.28 -14.56 22.94
N THR A 87 1.89 -15.72 23.16
CA THR A 87 2.27 -16.63 22.07
C THR A 87 1.03 -17.18 21.34
N ALA A 88 -0.01 -17.58 22.07
CA ALA A 88 -1.24 -18.12 21.49
C ALA A 88 -1.97 -17.08 20.64
N ILE A 89 -2.13 -15.85 21.13
CA ILE A 89 -2.71 -14.74 20.35
C ILE A 89 -1.83 -14.42 19.15
N SER A 90 -0.52 -14.30 19.33
CA SER A 90 0.39 -13.97 18.22
C SER A 90 0.25 -15.00 17.10
N ASN A 91 0.21 -16.30 17.43
CA ASN A 91 0.01 -17.37 16.47
C ASN A 91 -1.39 -17.31 15.83
N PHE A 92 -2.43 -17.15 16.64
CA PHE A 92 -3.81 -17.08 16.16
C PHE A 92 -4.02 -15.91 15.20
N ILE A 93 -3.66 -14.69 15.61
CA ILE A 93 -3.84 -13.48 14.80
C ILE A 93 -2.92 -13.51 13.58
N SER A 94 -1.68 -14.01 13.71
CA SER A 94 -0.81 -14.16 12.53
C SER A 94 -1.39 -15.12 11.51
N SER A 95 -1.94 -16.26 11.96
CA SER A 95 -2.60 -17.22 11.08
C SER A 95 -3.89 -16.65 10.47
N LEU A 96 -4.67 -15.88 11.24
CA LEU A 96 -5.86 -15.20 10.75
C LEU A 96 -5.50 -14.19 9.65
N ILE A 97 -4.46 -13.38 9.87
CA ILE A 97 -4.00 -12.41 8.86
C ILE A 97 -3.58 -13.12 7.57
N THR A 98 -2.76 -14.18 7.68
CA THR A 98 -2.17 -14.83 6.49
C THR A 98 -3.16 -15.70 5.72
N ALA A 99 -4.03 -16.45 6.41
CA ALA A 99 -4.94 -17.39 5.78
C ALA A 99 -6.32 -16.81 5.45
N VAL A 100 -6.77 -15.80 6.20
CA VAL A 100 -8.10 -15.19 6.02
C VAL A 100 -7.97 -13.82 5.40
N ILE A 101 -7.33 -12.88 6.09
CA ILE A 101 -7.34 -11.48 5.67
C ILE A 101 -6.62 -11.26 4.33
N MET A 102 -5.41 -11.80 4.17
CA MET A 102 -4.62 -11.66 2.94
C MET A 102 -5.35 -12.24 1.71
N GLN A 103 -6.15 -13.28 1.90
CA GLN A 103 -6.89 -13.97 0.84
C GLN A 103 -8.21 -13.27 0.46
N ASN A 104 -8.58 -12.23 1.20
CA ASN A 104 -9.85 -11.49 1.10
C ASN A 104 -9.62 -9.97 1.08
N LEU A 105 -8.44 -9.53 0.64
CA LEU A 105 -8.10 -8.12 0.53
C LEU A 105 -8.98 -7.37 -0.47
N ASP A 106 -9.59 -8.07 -1.42
CA ASP A 106 -10.57 -7.53 -2.36
C ASP A 106 -11.81 -6.95 -1.66
N HIS A 107 -12.08 -7.33 -0.41
CA HIS A 107 -13.12 -6.73 0.44
C HIS A 107 -12.64 -5.51 1.25
N SER A 108 -11.50 -4.90 0.89
CA SER A 108 -10.94 -3.74 1.63
C SER A 108 -11.84 -2.50 1.66
N ASP A 109 -12.77 -2.39 0.71
CA ASP A 109 -13.76 -1.32 0.65
C ASP A 109 -15.05 -1.64 1.44
N PHE A 110 -15.17 -2.87 1.94
CA PHE A 110 -16.33 -3.31 2.70
C PHE A 110 -16.36 -2.65 4.09
N PRO A 111 -17.53 -2.15 4.56
CA PRO A 111 -17.66 -1.56 5.88
C PRO A 111 -17.16 -2.47 7.00
N GLY A 112 -16.33 -1.93 7.90
CA GLY A 112 -15.76 -2.68 9.02
C GLY A 112 -14.49 -3.47 8.70
N PHE A 113 -14.14 -3.67 7.41
CA PHE A 113 -12.90 -4.38 7.06
C PHE A 113 -11.66 -3.64 7.58
N GLY A 114 -11.57 -2.32 7.35
CA GLY A 114 -10.46 -1.50 7.85
C GLY A 114 -10.32 -1.51 9.38
N GLU A 115 -11.43 -1.65 10.11
CA GLU A 115 -11.46 -1.77 11.58
C GLU A 115 -10.95 -3.13 12.03
N LEU A 116 -11.43 -4.22 11.41
CA LEU A 116 -10.93 -5.57 11.64
C LEU A 116 -9.41 -5.65 11.40
N LEU A 117 -8.93 -5.08 10.30
CA LEU A 117 -7.48 -5.01 10.00
C LEU A 117 -6.71 -4.28 11.10
N HIS A 118 -7.21 -3.10 11.49
CA HIS A 118 -6.56 -2.28 12.51
C HIS A 118 -6.44 -3.05 13.82
N ASP A 119 -7.52 -3.69 14.27
CA ASP A 119 -7.54 -4.43 15.53
C ASP A 119 -6.62 -5.66 15.49
N CYS A 120 -6.55 -6.39 14.37
CA CYS A 120 -5.60 -7.49 14.20
C CYS A 120 -4.14 -7.00 14.33
N ILE A 121 -3.78 -5.92 13.64
CA ILE A 121 -2.42 -5.36 13.70
C ILE A 121 -2.12 -4.77 15.08
N GLU A 122 -3.10 -4.15 15.72
CA GLU A 122 -2.99 -3.62 17.09
C GLU A 122 -2.70 -4.74 18.10
N LEU A 123 -3.37 -5.90 17.97
CA LEU A 123 -3.12 -7.06 18.82
C LEU A 123 -1.71 -7.61 18.67
N ILE A 124 -1.23 -7.78 17.43
CA ILE A 124 0.14 -8.26 17.18
C ILE A 124 1.15 -7.28 17.82
N TRP A 125 0.95 -5.98 17.62
CA TRP A 125 1.83 -4.95 18.16
C TRP A 125 1.85 -4.94 19.70
N LYS A 126 0.67 -4.98 20.34
CA LYS A 126 0.55 -5.04 21.80
C LYS A 126 1.27 -6.26 22.37
N VAL A 127 1.09 -7.43 21.76
CA VAL A 127 1.72 -8.68 22.19
C VAL A 127 3.24 -8.66 22.01
N GLN A 128 3.73 -8.06 20.92
CA GLN A 128 5.17 -7.91 20.67
C GLN A 128 5.86 -7.06 21.75
N ASN A 129 5.26 -5.92 22.13
CA ASN A 129 5.83 -5.03 23.14
C ASN A 129 5.95 -5.68 24.53
N VAL A 130 5.12 -6.69 24.83
CA VAL A 130 5.19 -7.44 26.10
C VAL A 130 6.22 -8.58 26.04
N THR A 131 6.56 -9.08 24.85
CA THR A 131 7.38 -10.30 24.65
C THR A 131 8.83 -10.01 24.24
N LEU A 132 9.31 -8.77 24.44
CA LEU A 132 10.69 -8.31 24.14
C LEU A 132 11.81 -9.19 24.74
N THR A 133 11.48 -10.12 25.63
CA THR A 133 12.40 -11.13 26.20
C THR A 133 12.59 -12.37 25.32
N SER A 134 11.86 -12.56 24.22
CA SER A 134 12.00 -13.74 23.34
C SER A 134 12.20 -13.37 21.86
N HIS A 135 13.34 -13.78 21.29
CA HIS A 135 13.67 -13.52 19.88
C HIS A 135 12.68 -14.15 18.86
N LYS A 136 11.93 -15.20 19.26
CA LYS A 136 11.00 -15.90 18.36
C LYS A 136 9.69 -15.13 18.12
N GLY A 137 9.12 -14.49 19.14
CA GLY A 137 7.87 -13.72 19.02
C GLY A 137 8.05 -12.44 18.18
N TYR A 138 9.21 -11.79 18.33
CA TYR A 138 9.61 -10.66 17.49
C TYR A 138 9.64 -11.05 16.00
N ASN A 139 10.14 -12.23 15.69
CA ASN A 139 10.29 -12.69 14.31
C ASN A 139 8.95 -12.97 13.62
N LEU A 140 8.01 -13.65 14.31
CA LEU A 140 6.71 -13.98 13.70
C LEU A 140 5.88 -12.72 13.41
N ALA A 141 5.72 -11.84 14.40
CA ALA A 141 4.97 -10.59 14.25
C ALA A 141 5.53 -9.75 13.09
N PHE A 142 6.86 -9.63 13.04
CA PHE A 142 7.55 -8.91 11.98
C PHE A 142 7.32 -9.54 10.60
N GLN A 143 7.49 -10.86 10.46
CA GLN A 143 7.29 -11.58 9.20
C GLN A 143 5.84 -11.50 8.71
N THR A 144 4.87 -11.67 9.61
CA THR A 144 3.43 -11.52 9.31
C THR A 144 3.16 -10.12 8.79
N THR A 145 3.60 -9.08 9.51
CA THR A 145 3.36 -7.69 9.13
C THR A 145 4.03 -7.33 7.80
N LYS A 146 5.26 -7.79 7.54
CA LYS A 146 5.94 -7.60 6.25
C LYS A 146 5.18 -8.27 5.11
N SER A 147 4.83 -9.55 5.27
CA SER A 147 4.09 -10.31 4.25
C SER A 147 2.72 -9.69 3.97
N PHE A 148 2.05 -9.22 5.02
CA PHE A 148 0.76 -8.55 4.91
C PHE A 148 0.85 -7.22 4.15
N PHE A 149 1.85 -6.38 4.46
CA PHE A 149 2.05 -5.13 3.74
C PHE A 149 2.31 -5.36 2.25
N ASN A 150 3.12 -6.37 1.91
CA ASN A 150 3.38 -6.73 0.52
C ASN A 150 2.12 -7.25 -0.18
N ALA A 151 1.27 -8.00 0.52
CA ALA A 151 -0.03 -8.41 0.01
C ALA A 151 -0.96 -7.22 -0.29
N ILE A 152 -1.00 -6.21 0.60
CA ILE A 152 -1.74 -4.95 0.38
C ILE A 152 -1.27 -4.25 -0.90
N LEU A 153 0.06 -4.16 -1.11
CA LEU A 153 0.62 -3.53 -2.31
C LEU A 153 0.29 -4.32 -3.57
N ASN A 154 0.43 -5.64 -3.53
CA ASN A 154 0.19 -6.51 -4.69
C ASN A 154 -1.30 -6.58 -5.06
N ALA A 155 -2.20 -6.52 -4.06
CA ALA A 155 -3.64 -6.42 -4.29
C ALA A 155 -4.07 -5.02 -4.77
N GLY A 156 -3.21 -4.01 -4.68
CA GLY A 156 -3.54 -2.64 -5.08
C GLY A 156 -4.51 -1.93 -4.14
N VAL A 157 -4.73 -2.46 -2.93
CA VAL A 157 -5.77 -1.97 -2.00
C VAL A 157 -5.27 -0.91 -1.02
N LEU A 158 -3.97 -0.58 -1.03
CA LEU A 158 -3.39 0.46 -0.17
C LEU A 158 -4.17 1.77 -0.25
N GLY A 159 -4.57 2.17 -1.47
CA GLY A 159 -5.32 3.39 -1.69
C GLY A 159 -6.68 3.42 -0.98
N ILE A 160 -7.39 2.29 -1.00
CA ILE A 160 -8.67 2.11 -0.31
C ILE A 160 -8.44 2.23 1.20
N LEU A 161 -7.46 1.50 1.73
CA LEU A 161 -7.16 1.47 3.16
C LEU A 161 -6.77 2.85 3.72
N ILE A 162 -5.99 3.66 2.98
CA ILE A 162 -5.62 4.99 3.49
C ILE A 162 -6.75 6.03 3.39
N THR A 163 -7.84 5.73 2.67
CA THR A 163 -9.03 6.60 2.67
C THR A 163 -9.90 6.38 3.91
N ASP A 164 -9.84 5.19 4.51
CA ASP A 164 -10.53 4.83 5.74
C ASP A 164 -9.73 5.24 7.00
N PRO A 165 -10.35 5.81 8.06
CA PRO A 165 -9.65 6.17 9.29
C PRO A 165 -8.93 5.01 9.99
N SER A 166 -9.54 3.84 10.04
CA SER A 166 -8.97 2.66 10.70
C SER A 166 -7.88 2.04 9.84
N GLY A 167 -8.10 1.98 8.52
CA GLY A 167 -7.06 1.62 7.56
C GLY A 167 -5.82 2.53 7.64
N ARG A 168 -5.97 3.86 7.76
CA ARG A 168 -4.83 4.77 7.99
C ARG A 168 -4.06 4.45 9.27
N ARG A 169 -4.77 4.19 10.37
CA ARG A 169 -4.14 3.81 11.65
C ARG A 169 -3.38 2.50 11.52
N CYS A 170 -3.97 1.52 10.82
CA CYS A 170 -3.34 0.25 10.49
C CYS A 170 -2.02 0.47 9.70
N ILE A 171 -2.07 1.17 8.57
CA ILE A 171 -0.88 1.44 7.74
C ILE A 171 0.19 2.22 8.50
N LYS A 172 -0.20 3.21 9.31
CA LYS A 172 0.72 3.93 10.19
C LYS A 172 1.43 2.98 11.15
N ARG A 173 0.68 2.11 11.83
CA ARG A 173 1.20 1.13 12.79
C ARG A 173 2.22 0.22 12.08
N ILE A 174 1.90 -0.29 10.90
CA ILE A 174 2.79 -1.12 10.08
C ILE A 174 4.08 -0.37 9.70
N LEU A 175 3.98 0.82 9.12
CA LEU A 175 5.14 1.51 8.57
C LEU A 175 6.07 2.07 9.65
N PHE A 176 5.51 2.61 10.74
CA PHE A 176 6.27 3.34 11.74
C PHE A 176 6.47 2.58 13.04
N ASP A 177 5.40 2.01 13.60
CA ASP A 177 5.49 1.38 14.92
C ASP A 177 6.13 -0.01 14.84
N PHE A 178 5.87 -0.76 13.76
CA PHE A 178 6.68 -1.94 13.38
C PHE A 178 7.97 -1.56 12.62
N ASN A 179 8.14 -0.29 12.27
CA ASN A 179 9.29 0.24 11.53
C ASN A 179 9.55 -0.49 10.18
N MET A 180 8.50 -1.01 9.55
CA MET A 180 8.61 -1.72 8.26
C MET A 180 9.13 -0.84 7.13
N ILE A 181 9.03 0.48 7.26
CA ILE A 181 9.51 1.44 6.25
C ILE A 181 11.02 1.33 5.95
N LYS A 182 11.80 0.67 6.84
CA LYS A 182 13.23 0.37 6.61
C LYS A 182 13.48 -1.00 5.97
N GLU A 183 12.47 -1.86 5.97
CA GLU A 183 12.56 -3.30 5.71
C GLU A 183 11.81 -3.73 4.44
N ILE A 184 10.95 -2.85 3.94
CA ILE A 184 10.26 -2.96 2.65
C ILE A 184 11.27 -2.73 1.53
N GLU A 185 11.16 -3.54 0.49
CA GLU A 185 12.03 -3.42 -0.68
C GLU A 185 11.84 -2.06 -1.35
N ARG A 186 12.90 -1.55 -1.96
CA ARG A 186 12.91 -0.20 -2.50
C ARG A 186 11.84 0.00 -3.58
N GLU A 187 11.66 -0.99 -4.43
CA GLU A 187 10.66 -1.05 -5.49
C GLU A 187 9.23 -1.08 -4.93
N GLU A 188 9.00 -1.81 -3.83
CA GLU A 188 7.73 -1.85 -3.11
C GLU A 188 7.39 -0.51 -2.48
N LEU A 189 8.36 0.13 -1.83
CA LEU A 189 8.18 1.44 -1.22
C LEU A 189 7.90 2.52 -2.28
N LEU A 190 8.61 2.49 -3.41
CA LEU A 190 8.34 3.40 -4.53
C LEU A 190 6.93 3.22 -5.10
N ARG A 191 6.46 1.97 -5.25
CA ARG A 191 5.06 1.68 -5.65
C ARG A 191 4.05 2.27 -4.66
N ALA A 192 4.29 2.12 -3.35
CA ALA A 192 3.44 2.70 -2.32
C ALA A 192 3.39 4.23 -2.41
N ILE A 193 4.54 4.86 -2.62
CA ILE A 193 4.66 6.32 -2.79
C ILE A 193 3.85 6.80 -3.99
N ASP A 194 3.93 6.09 -5.12
CA ASP A 194 3.18 6.43 -6.34
C ASP A 194 1.65 6.34 -6.12
N LEU A 195 1.18 5.30 -5.43
CA LEU A 195 -0.23 5.16 -5.08
C LEU A 195 -0.73 6.31 -4.18
N VAL A 196 0.08 6.67 -3.17
CA VAL A 196 -0.26 7.79 -2.26
C VAL A 196 -0.27 9.12 -3.03
N ALA A 197 0.71 9.35 -3.90
CA ALA A 197 0.78 10.57 -4.70
C ALA A 197 -0.40 10.70 -5.65
N ALA A 198 -0.85 9.61 -6.28
CA ALA A 198 -2.04 9.60 -7.13
C ALA A 198 -3.32 9.96 -6.36
N ILE A 199 -3.38 9.66 -5.05
CA ILE A 199 -4.50 10.07 -4.19
C ILE A 199 -4.40 11.53 -3.81
N VAL A 200 -3.20 11.99 -3.41
CA VAL A 200 -2.95 13.39 -3.07
C VAL A 200 -3.20 14.31 -4.27
N GLU A 201 -2.83 13.90 -5.48
CA GLU A 201 -3.07 14.65 -6.71
C GLU A 201 -4.56 14.96 -6.93
N LYS A 202 -5.44 14.04 -6.55
CA LYS A 202 -6.89 14.20 -6.69
C LYS A 202 -7.50 15.08 -5.60
N CYS A 203 -6.83 15.25 -4.48
CA CYS A 203 -7.30 16.07 -3.36
C CYS A 203 -7.08 17.56 -3.65
N SER A 204 -8.08 18.34 -4.03
CA SER A 204 -7.86 19.77 -4.38
C SER A 204 -7.43 20.70 -3.23
N GLU A 205 -7.50 20.27 -1.98
CA GLU A 205 -7.31 21.14 -0.80
C GLU A 205 -5.91 21.04 -0.17
N HIS A 206 -5.10 20.05 -0.55
CA HIS A 206 -3.77 19.87 0.05
C HIS A 206 -2.81 21.02 -0.19
N GLU A 207 -3.00 21.81 -1.26
CA GLU A 207 -2.20 22.99 -1.55
C GLU A 207 -2.41 24.13 -0.55
N LYS A 208 -3.61 24.22 0.06
CA LYS A 208 -3.99 25.31 0.97
C LYS A 208 -3.81 24.95 2.44
N ASP A 209 -4.06 23.69 2.79
CA ASP A 209 -4.21 23.27 4.19
C ASP A 209 -2.99 22.55 4.77
N SER A 210 -2.00 22.18 3.93
CA SER A 210 -0.81 21.47 4.39
C SER A 210 0.45 21.82 3.59
N PRO A 211 1.25 22.80 4.05
CA PRO A 211 2.49 23.19 3.35
C PRO A 211 3.48 22.01 3.21
N ASN A 212 3.57 21.14 4.22
CA ASN A 212 4.43 19.94 4.18
C ASN A 212 3.98 18.93 3.11
N LEU A 213 2.67 18.83 2.85
CA LEU A 213 2.13 17.93 1.84
C LEU A 213 2.34 18.49 0.44
N SER A 214 2.14 19.81 0.26
CA SER A 214 2.43 20.53 -0.98
C SER A 214 3.92 20.47 -1.34
N GLU A 215 4.81 20.66 -0.37
CA GLU A 215 6.26 20.54 -0.55
C GLU A 215 6.64 19.11 -0.98
N TRP A 216 6.15 18.10 -0.27
CA TRP A 216 6.37 16.71 -0.64
C TRP A 216 5.86 16.38 -2.04
N PHE A 217 4.66 16.84 -2.38
CA PHE A 217 4.07 16.56 -3.69
C PHE A 217 4.86 17.25 -4.82
N SER A 218 5.39 18.44 -4.56
CA SER A 218 6.30 19.16 -5.48
C SER A 218 7.62 18.41 -5.68
N ILE A 219 8.22 17.90 -4.60
CA ILE A 219 9.42 17.06 -4.65
C ILE A 219 9.13 15.75 -5.39
N TYR A 220 8.00 15.10 -5.10
CA TYR A 220 7.54 13.90 -5.78
C TYR A 220 7.42 14.10 -7.29
N LYS A 221 6.77 15.20 -7.73
CA LYS A 221 6.60 15.55 -9.14
C LYS A 221 7.97 15.76 -9.80
N ALA A 222 8.86 16.51 -9.16
CA ALA A 222 10.21 16.74 -9.67
C ALA A 222 11.02 15.43 -9.82
N CYS A 223 11.01 14.57 -8.81
CA CYS A 223 11.64 13.26 -8.86
C CYS A 223 11.07 12.39 -9.98
N THR A 224 9.74 12.32 -10.11
CA THR A 224 9.08 11.43 -11.08
C THR A 224 9.34 11.89 -12.52
N SER A 225 9.22 13.20 -12.79
CA SER A 225 9.56 13.78 -14.11
C SER A 225 11.02 13.54 -14.49
N LEU A 226 11.95 13.75 -13.56
CA LEU A 226 13.38 13.50 -13.80
C LEU A 226 13.66 12.03 -14.07
N LEU A 227 13.12 11.11 -13.26
CA LEU A 227 13.30 9.68 -13.48
C LEU A 227 12.77 9.25 -14.85
N GLU A 228 11.62 9.77 -15.27
CA GLU A 228 11.04 9.47 -16.58
C GLU A 228 11.92 9.99 -17.73
N SER A 229 12.31 11.27 -17.68
CA SER A 229 13.18 11.91 -18.68
C SER A 229 14.51 11.17 -18.83
N LEU A 230 15.18 10.90 -17.71
CA LEU A 230 16.50 10.28 -17.68
C LEU A 230 16.48 8.79 -18.07
N ARG A 231 15.41 8.05 -17.73
CA ARG A 231 15.25 6.65 -18.18
C ARG A 231 14.98 6.57 -19.68
N LYS A 232 14.21 7.51 -20.26
CA LYS A 232 14.02 7.61 -21.72
C LYS A 232 15.36 7.81 -22.42
N PHE A 233 16.20 8.71 -21.90
CA PHE A 233 17.53 8.94 -22.44
C PHE A 233 18.42 7.68 -22.41
N LYS A 234 18.50 6.99 -21.26
CA LYS A 234 19.25 5.73 -21.11
C LYS A 234 18.80 4.66 -22.12
N ASN A 235 17.49 4.56 -22.38
CA ASN A 235 16.93 3.60 -23.33
C ASN A 235 17.25 3.97 -24.78
N MET A 236 17.22 5.26 -25.14
CA MET A 236 17.60 5.73 -26.48
C MET A 236 19.07 5.43 -26.80
N GLU A 237 19.99 5.67 -25.86
CA GLU A 237 21.41 5.33 -26.05
C GLU A 237 21.63 3.83 -26.19
N LYS A 238 20.98 3.01 -25.37
CA LYS A 238 21.06 1.54 -25.47
C LYS A 238 20.64 1.06 -26.86
N ASN A 239 19.54 1.59 -27.39
CA ASN A 239 19.04 1.23 -28.72
C ASN A 239 19.99 1.70 -29.85
N GLN A 240 20.60 2.88 -29.72
CA GLN A 240 21.59 3.36 -30.68
C GLN A 240 22.89 2.54 -30.66
N LEU A 241 23.35 2.10 -29.48
CA LEU A 241 24.56 1.28 -29.35
C LEU A 241 24.38 -0.12 -29.93
N ILE A 242 23.18 -0.70 -29.80
CA ILE A 242 22.82 -2.00 -30.41
C ILE A 242 22.86 -1.88 -31.94
N ASN A 243 22.31 -0.80 -32.51
CA ASN A 243 22.33 -0.56 -33.96
C ASN A 243 23.75 -0.33 -34.50
N LYS A 244 24.67 0.25 -33.71
CA LYS A 244 26.08 0.44 -34.10
C LYS A 244 26.89 -0.85 -34.08
N LYS A 245 26.59 -1.79 -33.18
CA LYS A 245 27.29 -3.09 -33.11
C LYS A 245 26.92 -4.07 -34.23
N GLY A 246 25.86 -3.78 -34.98
CA GLY A 246 25.43 -4.57 -36.15
C GLY A 246 26.02 -4.10 -37.50
N LEU A 247 26.84 -3.05 -37.52
CA LEU A 247 27.46 -2.54 -38.74
C LEU A 247 28.87 -3.17 -38.92
N PRO A 248 29.18 -3.74 -40.10
CA PRO A 248 30.53 -4.21 -40.39
C PRO A 248 31.52 -3.02 -40.42
N PRO A 249 32.82 -3.24 -40.17
CA PRO A 249 33.81 -2.17 -40.22
C PRO A 249 33.84 -1.55 -41.63
N PRO A 250 34.01 -0.22 -41.74
CA PRO A 250 34.08 0.44 -43.03
C PRO A 250 35.26 -0.13 -43.83
N THR A 251 34.97 -0.60 -45.04
CA THR A 251 35.97 -1.11 -45.96
C THR A 251 36.86 0.01 -46.47
N LEU A 252 38.11 -0.33 -46.80
CA LEU A 252 39.17 0.61 -47.22
C LEU A 252 38.74 1.52 -48.40
N ASP A 253 37.80 1.09 -49.23
CA ASP A 253 37.21 1.88 -50.33
C ASP A 253 36.44 3.12 -49.86
N ASP A 254 35.90 3.12 -48.63
CA ASP A 254 35.21 4.28 -48.06
C ASP A 254 36.19 5.40 -47.66
N MET A 255 37.48 5.09 -47.49
CA MET A 255 38.51 6.07 -47.15
C MET A 255 39.10 6.80 -48.37
N ILE A 256 38.84 6.33 -49.60
CA ILE A 256 39.51 6.83 -50.82
C ILE A 256 38.68 7.92 -51.54
N LYS A 257 37.42 8.16 -51.17
CA LYS A 257 36.55 9.18 -51.80
C LYS A 257 36.46 10.51 -51.04
N LEU A 258 37.57 10.97 -50.47
CA LEU A 258 37.68 12.32 -49.87
C LEU A 258 38.67 13.20 -50.63
N ASP A 259 38.52 13.29 -51.95
CA ASP A 259 38.95 14.48 -52.66
C ASP A 259 38.21 14.59 -53.99
N ASN A 260 37.04 15.23 -53.97
CA ASN A 260 36.58 16.08 -55.06
C ASN A 260 35.42 16.95 -54.58
N LYS A 261 35.60 18.26 -54.78
CA LYS A 261 34.69 19.32 -54.40
C LYS A 261 33.39 19.28 -55.22
N GLU A 262 32.36 19.87 -54.60
CA GLU A 262 31.10 20.38 -55.16
C GLU A 262 29.95 19.40 -55.43
N SER A 263 29.09 19.27 -54.44
CA SER A 263 27.69 19.68 -54.59
C SER A 263 27.09 20.07 -53.24
N ARG A 264 26.76 21.36 -53.11
CA ARG A 264 25.93 21.88 -52.02
C ARG A 264 24.48 21.51 -52.33
N THR A 265 23.79 20.88 -51.38
CA THR A 265 22.41 21.28 -50.99
C THR A 265 21.98 20.62 -49.68
N ASN A 266 21.74 21.47 -48.67
CA ASN A 266 20.78 21.30 -47.57
C ASN A 266 20.79 20.02 -46.72
N ARG A 267 21.93 19.67 -46.13
CA ARG A 267 21.99 18.67 -45.04
C ARG A 267 22.95 19.04 -43.90
N LYS A 268 23.16 20.34 -43.66
CA LYS A 268 24.18 20.85 -42.72
C LYS A 268 23.69 21.41 -41.39
N GLN A 269 22.41 21.25 -41.04
CA GLN A 269 21.90 21.75 -39.74
C GLN A 269 21.45 20.66 -38.75
N PHE A 270 21.51 19.38 -39.11
CA PHE A 270 21.15 18.29 -38.20
C PHE A 270 22.34 17.45 -37.70
N VAL A 271 23.52 17.59 -38.31
CA VAL A 271 24.70 16.75 -37.98
C VAL A 271 25.66 17.44 -37.01
N ASN A 272 25.63 18.78 -36.90
CA ASN A 272 26.51 19.50 -35.98
C ASN A 272 26.04 19.50 -34.51
N SER A 273 24.83 19.02 -34.21
CA SER A 273 24.34 18.80 -32.84
C SER A 273 24.74 17.42 -32.29
N LEU A 274 25.20 16.51 -33.14
CA LEU A 274 25.49 15.10 -32.81
C LEU A 274 26.93 14.86 -32.34
N MET A 275 27.76 15.91 -32.29
CA MET A 275 29.09 15.90 -31.68
C MET A 275 29.14 16.70 -30.37
N VAL A 276 28.01 16.82 -29.67
CA VAL A 276 28.04 17.12 -28.24
C VAL A 276 28.55 15.85 -27.56
N ASN A 277 29.84 15.86 -27.27
CA ASN A 277 30.58 14.98 -26.35
C ASN A 277 29.75 13.75 -25.91
N SER A 278 29.95 12.60 -26.54
CA SER A 278 29.15 11.37 -26.35
C SER A 278 29.16 10.76 -24.94
N ASN A 279 29.69 11.52 -23.96
CA ASN A 279 29.73 11.23 -22.54
C ASN A 279 28.91 12.21 -21.69
N SER A 280 28.38 13.31 -22.25
CA SER A 280 27.59 14.31 -21.51
C SER A 280 26.09 14.06 -21.67
N LEU A 281 25.38 14.12 -20.56
CA LEU A 281 23.93 13.96 -20.52
C LEU A 281 23.26 15.28 -20.98
N PRO A 282 22.39 15.27 -22.01
CA PRO A 282 21.58 16.43 -22.34
C PRO A 282 20.47 16.56 -21.29
N VAL A 283 20.56 17.58 -20.46
CA VAL A 283 19.54 17.95 -19.47
C VAL A 283 18.67 19.03 -20.09
N SER A 284 17.35 18.82 -20.13
CA SER A 284 16.43 19.85 -20.64
C SER A 284 16.30 21.02 -19.65
N THR A 285 15.87 22.18 -20.12
CA THR A 285 15.56 23.34 -19.23
C THR A 285 14.49 23.01 -18.18
N GLN A 286 13.60 22.06 -18.47
CA GLN A 286 12.62 21.56 -17.51
C GLN A 286 13.26 20.66 -16.45
N ASP A 287 14.21 19.81 -16.84
CA ASP A 287 14.96 18.97 -15.91
C ASP A 287 15.82 19.84 -14.96
N GLU A 288 16.42 20.93 -15.43
CA GLU A 288 17.15 21.90 -14.58
C GLU A 288 16.27 22.54 -13.50
N ARG A 289 15.01 22.85 -13.83
CA ARG A 289 14.04 23.36 -12.84
C ARG A 289 13.73 22.31 -11.78
N HIS A 290 13.50 21.07 -12.20
CA HIS A 290 13.27 19.97 -11.27
C HIS A 290 14.49 19.69 -10.37
N LEU A 291 15.71 19.76 -10.92
CA LEU A 291 16.94 19.63 -10.13
C LEU A 291 17.10 20.72 -9.08
N THR A 292 16.70 21.96 -9.43
CA THR A 292 16.67 23.10 -8.51
C THR A 292 15.73 22.84 -7.33
N ILE A 293 14.51 22.35 -7.59
CA ILE A 293 13.53 21.96 -6.55
C ILE A 293 14.14 20.90 -5.61
N LEU A 294 14.88 19.94 -6.16
CA LEU A 294 15.50 18.86 -5.38
C LEU A 294 16.78 19.30 -4.64
N GLY A 295 17.36 20.45 -4.98
CA GLY A 295 18.68 20.87 -4.51
C GLY A 295 19.83 19.99 -5.04
N MET A 296 19.66 19.40 -6.23
CA MET A 296 20.62 18.46 -6.83
C MET A 296 21.35 19.10 -8.02
N LYS A 297 22.61 18.71 -8.23
CA LYS A 297 23.37 19.11 -9.43
C LYS A 297 23.15 18.11 -10.55
N ALA A 298 23.09 18.61 -11.79
CA ALA A 298 23.02 17.77 -12.98
C ALA A 298 24.26 16.85 -13.09
N PRO A 299 24.08 15.57 -13.47
CA PRO A 299 25.21 14.69 -13.70
C PRO A 299 25.95 15.10 -14.98
N GLN A 300 27.26 15.29 -14.87
CA GLN A 300 28.09 15.72 -16.00
C GLN A 300 28.47 14.58 -16.94
N LYS A 301 28.39 13.33 -16.46
CA LYS A 301 28.82 12.13 -17.19
C LYS A 301 27.76 11.04 -17.16
N LEU A 302 27.60 10.35 -18.28
CA LEU A 302 26.69 9.21 -18.41
C LEU A 302 27.03 8.02 -17.50
N SER A 303 28.32 7.81 -17.23
CA SER A 303 28.77 6.76 -16.31
C SER A 303 28.24 6.93 -14.88
N VAL A 304 27.87 8.15 -14.50
CA VAL A 304 27.32 8.47 -13.17
C VAL A 304 25.79 8.35 -13.14
N LEU A 305 25.14 8.24 -14.30
CA LEU A 305 23.69 8.21 -14.44
C LEU A 305 23.00 7.11 -13.60
N PRO A 306 23.50 5.86 -13.52
CA PRO A 306 22.88 4.83 -12.67
C PRO A 306 22.82 5.24 -11.19
N ASN A 307 23.93 5.75 -10.65
CA ASN A 307 24.01 6.21 -9.27
C ASN A 307 23.14 7.45 -9.05
N PHE A 308 23.03 8.30 -10.08
CA PHE A 308 22.19 9.49 -10.03
C PHE A 308 20.69 9.16 -10.00
N LEU A 309 20.24 8.18 -10.81
CA LEU A 309 18.87 7.67 -10.76
C LEU A 309 18.53 7.10 -9.37
N GLN A 310 19.48 6.35 -8.78
CA GLN A 310 19.34 5.86 -7.41
C GLN A 310 19.24 7.01 -6.39
N ALA A 311 20.03 8.08 -6.54
CA ALA A 311 19.92 9.24 -5.67
C ALA A 311 18.55 9.95 -5.78
N ILE A 312 17.98 10.07 -6.99
CA ILE A 312 16.65 10.68 -7.17
C ILE A 312 15.54 9.84 -6.53
N GLU A 313 15.57 8.53 -6.74
CA GLU A 313 14.64 7.58 -6.10
C GLU A 313 14.78 7.61 -4.56
N GLN A 314 16.01 7.71 -4.03
CA GLN A 314 16.23 7.84 -2.59
C GLN A 314 15.67 9.16 -2.06
N ARG A 315 15.88 10.27 -2.78
CA ARG A 315 15.31 11.59 -2.45
C ARG A 315 13.78 11.53 -2.39
N LYS A 316 13.15 10.81 -3.31
CA LYS A 316 11.70 10.56 -3.34
C LYS A 316 11.24 9.79 -2.08
N ILE A 317 11.98 8.77 -1.67
CA ILE A 317 11.71 7.99 -0.45
C ILE A 317 11.90 8.84 0.81
N ASP A 318 12.99 9.58 0.91
CA ASP A 318 13.31 10.39 2.10
C ASP A 318 12.27 11.49 2.31
N SER A 319 11.85 12.15 1.23
CA SER A 319 10.77 13.14 1.28
C SER A 319 9.46 12.50 1.74
N PHE A 320 9.12 11.31 1.23
CA PHE A 320 7.92 10.59 1.68
C PHE A 320 7.96 10.24 3.16
N ARG A 321 9.09 9.80 3.70
CA ARG A 321 9.23 9.45 5.12
C ARG A 321 8.89 10.62 6.05
N VAL A 322 9.26 11.84 5.66
CA VAL A 322 8.95 13.06 6.42
C VAL A 322 7.45 13.40 6.33
N SER A 323 6.86 13.27 5.15
CA SER A 323 5.49 13.77 4.90
C SER A 323 4.37 12.74 5.07
N VAL A 324 4.66 11.43 5.03
CA VAL A 324 3.64 10.39 5.16
C VAL A 324 2.99 10.38 6.55
N ILE A 325 3.68 10.85 7.59
CA ILE A 325 3.07 11.11 8.90
C ILE A 325 1.97 12.16 8.75
N VAL A 326 2.22 13.25 8.01
CA VAL A 326 1.20 14.26 7.74
C VAL A 326 0.06 13.68 6.91
N ILE A 327 0.34 12.83 5.92
CA ILE A 327 -0.69 12.16 5.10
C ILE A 327 -1.58 11.24 5.96
N LEU A 328 -0.98 10.42 6.81
CA LEU A 328 -1.71 9.43 7.62
C LEU A 328 -2.48 10.07 8.79
N PHE A 329 -2.07 11.25 9.27
CA PHE A 329 -2.74 11.95 10.38
C PHE A 329 -3.68 13.09 9.93
N TYR A 330 -3.33 13.87 8.91
CA TYR A 330 -4.04 15.10 8.52
C TYR A 330 -4.93 14.96 7.29
N CYS A 331 -4.72 13.99 6.39
CA CYS A 331 -5.64 13.77 5.26
C CYS A 331 -7.03 13.25 5.68
N ALA A 332 -7.26 13.01 6.97
CA ALA A 332 -8.58 12.72 7.53
C ALA A 332 -9.61 13.83 7.26
N ILE A 333 -9.16 15.07 7.03
CA ILE A 333 -10.03 16.22 6.75
C ILE A 333 -10.29 16.35 5.25
N VAL A 334 -9.25 16.24 4.42
CA VAL A 334 -9.33 16.48 2.96
C VAL A 334 -10.00 15.33 2.20
N ILE A 335 -9.73 14.06 2.56
CA ILE A 335 -10.40 12.90 1.91
C ILE A 335 -11.90 12.85 2.29
N LYS A 336 -12.28 13.44 3.43
CA LYS A 336 -13.67 13.50 3.88
C LYS A 336 -14.51 14.47 3.05
N ILE A 337 -13.89 15.52 2.48
CA ILE A 337 -14.58 16.51 1.64
C ILE A 337 -14.81 15.96 0.22
N ASP A 338 -13.92 15.08 -0.25
CA ASP A 338 -14.11 14.43 -1.54
C ASP A 338 -14.98 13.15 -1.46
N LYS A 339 -15.46 12.70 -0.29
CA LYS A 339 -16.56 11.73 -0.23
C LYS A 339 -17.87 12.28 -0.81
N THR A 340 -17.99 13.58 -1.05
CA THR A 340 -19.15 14.17 -1.76
C THR A 340 -19.00 14.13 -3.29
N LYS A 341 -17.78 13.94 -3.81
CA LYS A 341 -17.47 13.87 -5.25
C LYS A 341 -17.00 12.48 -5.71
N PHE A 342 -16.31 11.72 -4.86
CA PHE A 342 -16.03 10.29 -5.05
C PHE A 342 -17.25 9.40 -4.82
N LYS A 343 -18.30 9.92 -4.18
CA LYS A 343 -19.61 9.27 -4.12
C LYS A 343 -20.41 9.46 -5.41
N LEU A 344 -20.00 10.37 -6.29
CA LEU A 344 -20.64 10.61 -7.59
C LEU A 344 -20.27 9.61 -8.69
N GLN A 345 -19.42 8.61 -8.43
CA GLN A 345 -19.21 7.49 -9.37
C GLN A 345 -19.74 6.13 -8.87
N LEU A 346 -20.28 6.04 -7.64
CA LEU A 346 -20.98 4.85 -7.13
C LEU A 346 -22.44 5.12 -6.71
N GLU A 347 -22.89 6.38 -6.61
CA GLU A 347 -24.29 6.73 -6.26
C GLU A 347 -25.14 7.31 -7.40
N CYS A 348 -24.73 7.19 -8.67
CA CYS A 348 -25.58 7.68 -9.77
C CYS A 348 -26.84 6.83 -10.02
N ASN A 349 -27.01 5.65 -9.42
CA ASN A 349 -28.19 4.81 -9.68
C ASN A 349 -29.08 4.47 -8.46
N ALA A 350 -28.63 4.61 -7.22
CA ALA A 350 -29.45 4.24 -6.05
C ALA A 350 -30.35 5.38 -5.53
N ILE A 351 -29.89 6.63 -5.59
CA ILE A 351 -30.64 7.79 -5.06
C ILE A 351 -31.74 8.26 -6.01
N LEU A 352 -31.60 8.03 -7.33
CA LEU A 352 -32.65 8.32 -8.32
C LEU A 352 -33.80 7.30 -8.32
N VAL A 353 -33.56 6.06 -7.88
CA VAL A 353 -34.61 5.04 -7.72
C VAL A 353 -35.41 5.27 -6.42
N MET A 354 -34.75 5.65 -5.33
CA MET A 354 -35.42 5.93 -4.05
C MET A 354 -36.23 7.25 -4.06
N ARG A 355 -35.84 8.26 -4.86
CA ARG A 355 -36.64 9.48 -5.04
C ARG A 355 -37.87 9.32 -5.94
N ARG A 356 -37.92 8.30 -6.82
CA ARG A 356 -39.12 7.99 -7.61
C ARG A 356 -40.14 7.14 -6.85
N LEU A 357 -39.69 6.35 -5.87
CA LEU A 357 -40.58 5.56 -5.00
C LEU A 357 -41.17 6.39 -3.85
N SER A 358 -40.54 7.50 -3.44
CA SER A 358 -41.11 8.42 -2.43
C SER A 358 -42.10 9.46 -3.01
N GLN A 359 -42.28 9.50 -4.33
CA GLN A 359 -43.18 10.45 -5.01
C GLN A 359 -44.46 9.79 -5.54
N THR A 360 -44.70 8.50 -5.25
CA THR A 360 -45.86 7.76 -5.78
C THR A 360 -46.84 7.22 -4.73
N SER A 361 -46.65 7.48 -3.42
CA SER A 361 -47.76 7.31 -2.45
C SER A 361 -47.56 8.02 -1.11
N PRO A 362 -48.04 9.27 -0.94
CA PRO A 362 -48.04 9.96 0.34
C PRO A 362 -49.40 9.78 1.03
N ARG A 363 -49.71 8.57 1.51
CA ARG A 363 -50.85 8.32 2.42
C ARG A 363 -50.65 6.97 3.07
N LEU A 364 -50.12 6.97 4.29
CA LEU A 364 -50.38 6.01 5.39
C LEU A 364 -49.32 6.20 6.49
N PHE A 365 -49.28 7.38 7.11
CA PHE A 365 -48.65 7.57 8.42
C PHE A 365 -49.31 8.75 9.13
N PHE A 366 -50.62 8.63 9.38
CA PHE A 366 -51.33 9.32 10.47
C PHE A 366 -52.56 8.48 10.83
N SER A 367 -52.34 7.50 11.71
CA SER A 367 -53.24 7.01 12.75
C SER A 367 -52.49 5.96 13.56
#